data_AF-A0A7C2UKK2-F1
#
_entry.id   AF-A0A7C2UKK2-F1
#
_cell.length_a   1.000
_cell.length_b   1.000
_cell.length_c   1.000
_cell.angle_alpha   90.00
_cell.angle_beta   90.00
_cell.angle_gamma   90.00
#
_symmetry.space_group_name_H-M   'P 1'
#
loop_
_entity.id
_entity.type
_entity.pdbx_description
1 polymer ?
#
loop_
_entity_poly.entity_id
_entity_poly.type
_entity_poly.pdbx_seq_one_letter_code
_entity_poly.pdbx_strand_id
1 'polypeptide(L)'
;MKIRSLIVASAFALASSAAFAGSCPKHMKAIDAALAKNPKLTEQQMSDVKKYRADGEKLHKEGKHAESMDALAKAEKILGI
;
A
#
# COMPACT_ATOMS: atom_id res chain seq x y z
N MET A 1 -16.91 30.55 -32.52
CA MET A 1 -17.12 29.26 -31.82
C MET A 1 -15.87 28.91 -31.02
N LYS A 2 -15.70 29.45 -29.80
CA LYS A 2 -14.50 29.26 -28.96
C LYS A 2 -14.80 28.61 -27.59
N ILE A 3 -15.97 27.96 -27.46
CA ILE A 3 -16.46 27.41 -26.18
C ILE A 3 -16.54 25.88 -26.21
N ARG A 4 -16.49 25.25 -27.40
CA ARG A 4 -16.65 23.79 -27.56
C ARG A 4 -15.43 22.95 -27.14
N SER A 5 -14.25 23.55 -27.05
CA SER A 5 -13.01 22.80 -26.74
C SER A 5 -12.70 22.69 -25.24
N LEU A 6 -13.49 23.33 -24.37
CA LEU A 6 -13.22 23.32 -22.92
C LEU A 6 -13.91 22.18 -22.15
N ILE A 7 -14.83 21.44 -22.78
CA ILE A 7 -15.60 20.39 -22.10
C ILE A 7 -14.89 19.02 -22.13
N VAL A 8 -13.93 18.81 -23.04
CA VAL A 8 -13.29 17.49 -23.22
C VAL A 8 -12.11 17.24 -22.26
N ALA A 9 -11.56 18.28 -21.62
CA ALA A 9 -10.38 18.13 -20.75
C ALA A 9 -10.69 17.72 -19.30
N SER A 10 -11.96 17.78 -18.87
CA SER A 10 -12.33 17.57 -17.46
C SER A 10 -12.58 16.11 -17.07
N ALA A 11 -12.56 15.17 -18.02
CA ALA A 11 -12.89 13.77 -17.76
C ALA A 11 -11.70 12.87 -17.39
N PHE A 12 -10.45 13.35 -17.49
CA PHE A 12 -9.26 12.51 -17.31
C PHE A 12 -8.63 12.55 -15.90
N ALA A 13 -9.09 13.43 -15.01
CA ALA A 13 -8.49 13.59 -13.67
C ALA A 13 -8.96 12.56 -12.63
N LEU A 14 -9.98 11.75 -12.94
CA LEU A 14 -10.58 10.79 -11.99
C LEU A 14 -10.17 9.33 -12.26
N ALA A 15 -9.41 9.05 -13.32
CA ALA A 15 -9.03 7.68 -13.68
C ALA A 15 -7.84 7.13 -12.86
N SER A 16 -7.09 7.99 -12.16
CA SER A 16 -5.85 7.60 -11.47
C SER A 16 -6.07 6.89 -10.12
N SER A 17 -7.29 6.91 -9.57
CA SER A 17 -7.59 6.24 -8.29
C SER A 17 -8.04 4.78 -8.45
N ALA A 18 -8.50 4.37 -9.64
CA ALA A 18 -9.04 3.03 -9.87
C ALA A 18 -7.96 1.93 -9.91
N ALA A 19 -6.75 2.24 -10.38
CA ALA A 19 -5.65 1.26 -10.46
C ALA A 19 -5.03 0.93 -9.09
N PHE A 20 -5.29 1.75 -8.06
CA PHE A 20 -4.71 1.62 -6.73
C PHE A 20 -5.63 0.93 -5.71
N ALA A 21 -6.89 0.66 -6.07
CA ALA A 21 -7.94 0.20 -5.16
C ALA A 21 -7.69 -1.18 -4.51
N GLY A 22 -6.62 -1.91 -4.89
CA GLY A 22 -6.30 -3.23 -4.36
C GLY A 22 -4.82 -3.51 -4.11
N SER A 23 -3.94 -2.51 -4.09
CA SER A 23 -2.50 -2.73 -3.87
C SER A 23 -2.20 -3.04 -2.40
N CYS A 24 -2.63 -2.20 -1.45
CA CYS A 24 -2.30 -2.38 -0.03
C CYS A 24 -2.71 -3.76 0.51
N PRO A 25 -3.93 -4.29 0.24
CA PRO A 25 -4.30 -5.64 0.68
C PRO A 25 -3.43 -6.75 0.09
N LYS A 26 -2.84 -6.57 -1.11
CA LYS A 26 -1.90 -7.54 -1.70
C LYS A 26 -0.58 -7.55 -0.95
N HIS A 27 -0.02 -6.38 -0.66
CA HIS A 27 1.21 -6.24 0.12
C HIS A 27 1.06 -6.80 1.54
N MET A 28 -0.07 -6.50 2.22
CA MET A 28 -0.38 -7.10 3.53
C MET A 28 -0.40 -8.63 3.47
N LYS A 29 -1.07 -9.22 2.47
CA LYS A 29 -1.10 -10.67 2.29
C LYS A 29 0.28 -11.25 1.98
N ALA A 30 1.11 -10.56 1.22
CA ALA A 30 2.48 -10.99 0.92
C ALA A 30 3.35 -11.02 2.18
N ILE A 31 3.26 -9.97 3.02
CA ILE A 31 3.90 -9.90 4.34
C ILE A 31 3.43 -11.04 5.24
N ASP A 32 2.11 -11.25 5.34
CA ASP A 32 1.53 -12.32 6.16
C ASP A 32 2.01 -13.71 5.70
N ALA A 33 2.06 -13.94 4.38
CA ALA A 33 2.57 -15.18 3.81
C ALA A 33 4.07 -15.37 4.03
N ALA A 34 4.87 -14.30 3.99
CA ALA A 34 6.30 -14.35 4.29
C ALA A 34 6.54 -14.65 5.77
N LEU A 35 5.81 -14.01 6.68
CA LEU A 35 5.86 -14.29 8.13
C LEU A 35 5.48 -15.74 8.46
N ALA A 36 4.46 -16.29 7.79
CA ALA A 36 4.03 -17.68 7.98
C ALA A 36 5.10 -18.71 7.61
N LYS A 37 6.08 -18.35 6.78
CA LYS A 37 7.24 -19.19 6.44
C LYS A 37 8.34 -19.18 7.52
N ASN A 38 8.13 -18.49 8.64
CA ASN A 38 9.10 -18.35 9.74
C ASN A 38 10.48 -17.87 9.23
N PRO A 39 10.55 -16.66 8.64
CA PRO A 39 11.79 -16.14 8.09
C PRO A 39 12.83 -15.97 9.20
N LYS A 40 14.11 -16.15 8.86
CA LYS A 40 15.23 -15.92 9.79
C LYS A 40 15.42 -14.42 9.99
N LEU A 41 14.70 -13.85 10.95
CA LEU A 41 14.78 -12.46 11.37
C LEU A 41 15.25 -12.38 12.82
N THR A 42 15.90 -11.29 13.19
CA THR A 42 16.11 -10.96 14.60
C THR A 42 14.78 -10.65 15.28
N GLU A 43 14.73 -10.70 16.61
CA GLU A 43 13.53 -10.33 17.37
C GLU A 43 13.07 -8.91 17.05
N GLN A 44 14.02 -7.97 16.91
CA GLN A 44 13.73 -6.59 16.54
C GLN A 44 13.13 -6.49 15.13
N GLN A 45 13.71 -7.18 14.14
CA GLN A 45 13.18 -7.21 12.78
C GLN A 45 11.78 -7.82 12.73
N MET A 46 11.53 -8.89 13.48
CA MET A 46 10.20 -9.51 13.60
C MET A 46 9.18 -8.54 14.20
N SER A 47 9.58 -7.81 15.25
CA SER A 47 8.75 -6.77 15.87
C SER A 47 8.43 -5.64 14.88
N ASP A 48 9.44 -5.14 14.16
CA ASP A 48 9.29 -4.06 13.19
C ASP A 48 8.36 -4.47 12.03
N VAL A 49 8.54 -5.67 11.47
CA VAL A 49 7.65 -6.18 10.40
C VAL A 49 6.20 -6.26 10.88
N LYS A 50 5.95 -6.81 12.07
CA LYS A 50 4.59 -6.89 12.64
C LYS A 50 3.98 -5.51 12.87
N LYS A 51 4.79 -4.57 13.38
CA LYS A 51 4.37 -3.17 13.58
C LYS A 51 3.98 -2.52 12.26
N TYR A 52 4.85 -2.56 11.25
CA TYR A 52 4.61 -1.95 9.96
C TYR A 52 3.43 -2.57 9.21
N ARG A 53 3.24 -3.89 9.34
CA ARG A 53 2.04 -4.59 8.83
C ARG A 53 0.78 -4.03 9.49
N ALA A 54 0.74 -3.96 10.82
CA ALA A 54 -0.42 -3.46 11.56
C ALA A 54 -0.70 -1.98 11.28
N ASP A 55 0.35 -1.15 11.24
CA ASP A 55 0.25 0.28 10.89
C ASP A 55 -0.29 0.44 9.46
N GLY A 56 0.19 -0.35 8.50
CA GLY A 56 -0.32 -0.38 7.12
C GLY A 56 -1.81 -0.71 7.04
N GLU A 57 -2.26 -1.75 7.76
CA GLU A 57 -3.69 -2.11 7.80
C GLU A 57 -4.54 -0.99 8.41
N LYS A 58 -4.09 -0.38 9.50
CA LYS A 58 -4.77 0.74 10.15
C LYS A 58 -4.89 1.94 9.19
N LEU A 59 -3.79 2.33 8.55
CA LEU A 59 -3.76 3.45 7.60
C LEU A 59 -4.67 3.18 6.39
N HIS A 60 -4.70 1.94 5.88
CA HIS A 60 -5.64 1.55 4.83
C HIS A 60 -7.10 1.73 5.26
N LYS A 61 -7.47 1.29 6.47
CA LYS A 61 -8.83 1.48 7.02
C LYS A 61 -9.19 2.96 7.23
N GLU A 62 -8.19 3.80 7.48
CA GLU A 62 -8.35 5.26 7.59
C GLU A 62 -8.40 5.99 6.22
N GLY A 63 -8.25 5.27 5.09
CA GLY A 63 -8.18 5.87 3.75
C GLY A 63 -6.83 6.49 3.38
N LYS A 64 -5.83 6.34 4.26
CA LYS A 64 -4.47 6.86 4.13
C LYS A 64 -3.59 5.92 3.30
N HIS A 65 -3.93 5.77 2.02
CA HIS A 65 -3.32 4.75 1.15
C HIS A 65 -1.83 4.95 0.89
N ALA A 66 -1.37 6.19 0.72
CA ALA A 66 0.06 6.47 0.53
C ALA A 66 0.87 6.07 1.78
N GLU A 67 0.43 6.51 2.95
CA GLU A 67 1.10 6.17 4.21
C GLU A 67 1.02 4.66 4.52
N SER A 68 -0.10 4.01 4.15
CA SER A 68 -0.21 2.55 4.22
C SER A 68 0.85 1.86 3.37
N MET A 69 1.05 2.30 2.13
CA MET A 69 2.06 1.72 1.25
C MET A 69 3.47 1.93 1.78
N ASP A 70 3.77 3.12 2.31
CA ASP A 70 5.08 3.42 2.90
C ASP A 70 5.39 2.54 4.11
N ALA A 71 4.37 2.29 4.96
CA ALA A 71 4.52 1.36 6.09
C ALA A 71 4.76 -0.07 5.58
N LEU A 72 3.94 -0.55 4.64
CA LEU A 72 4.05 -1.92 4.11
C LEU A 72 5.39 -2.14 3.39
N ALA A 73 5.87 -1.17 2.62
CA ALA A 73 7.16 -1.23 1.95
C ALA A 73 8.35 -1.38 2.92
N LYS A 74 8.25 -0.80 4.14
CA LYS A 74 9.27 -1.01 5.18
C LYS A 74 9.27 -2.45 5.69
N ALA A 75 8.10 -3.06 5.87
CA ALA A 75 7.99 -4.46 6.25
C ALA A 75 8.55 -5.38 5.14
N GLU A 76 8.18 -5.12 3.89
CA GLU A 76 8.66 -5.87 2.71
C GLU A 76 10.17 -5.82 2.58
N LYS A 77 10.78 -4.63 2.78
CA LYS A 77 12.23 -4.46 2.77
C LYS A 77 12.95 -5.32 3.82
N ILE A 78 12.38 -5.45 5.04
CA ILE A 78 12.96 -6.31 6.08
C ILE A 78 12.81 -7.80 5.71
N LEU A 79 11.70 -8.15 5.09
CA LEU A 79 11.41 -9.52 4.63
C LEU A 79 12.13 -9.90 3.33
N GLY A 80 12.67 -8.93 2.60
CA GLY A 80 13.33 -9.13 1.31
C GLY A 80 12.37 -9.53 0.19
N ILE A 81 11.13 -9.04 0.22
CA ILE A 81 10.09 -9.27 -0.79
C ILE A 81 9.70 -8.00 -1.54
#